data_AF-A0A366W996-F1
#
_entry.id   AF-A0A366W996-F1
#
_cell.length_a   1.000
_cell.length_b   1.000
_cell.length_c   1.000
_cell.angle_alpha   90.00
_cell.angle_beta   90.00
_cell.angle_gamma   90.00
#
_symmetry.space_group_name_H-M   'P 1'
#
loop_
_entity.id
_entity.type
_entity.pdbx_description
1 polymer ?
#
loop_
_entity_poly.entity_id
_entity_poly.type
_entity_poly.pdbx_seq_one_letter_code
_entity_poly.pdbx_strand_id
1 'polypeptide(L)'
;MPKPVADSFNEEQLTHLFTILSSRSWAKHSIDLRGTFKIPLYQRRFYYVFLAGKNFRKLSRQEQNLSLISKAIMFTMLLIFCTLVGLLVVYLIKSALGINLIPNFSFGIWGWFKGLWV
;
A
#
# COMPACT_ATOMS: atom_id res chain seq x y z
N MET A 1 -17.47 28.03 28.33
CA MET A 1 -17.89 29.29 27.69
C MET A 1 -18.26 30.28 28.78
N PRO A 2 -17.96 31.59 28.65
CA PRO A 2 -18.42 32.58 29.63
C PRO A 2 -19.95 32.54 29.76
N LYS A 3 -20.48 32.63 30.99
CA LYS A 3 -21.92 32.59 31.28
C LYS A 3 -22.78 33.51 30.40
N PRO A 4 -22.45 34.80 30.23
CA PRO A 4 -23.29 35.70 29.41
C PRO A 4 -23.37 35.29 27.93
N VAL A 5 -22.36 34.59 27.42
CA VAL A 5 -22.37 34.06 26.06
C VAL A 5 -23.18 32.77 25.99
N ALA A 6 -23.19 31.96 27.05
CA ALA A 6 -23.99 30.72 27.13
C ALA A 6 -25.48 31.01 27.17
N ASP A 7 -25.85 32.03 27.93
CA ASP A 7 -27.24 32.45 28.08
C ASP A 7 -27.77 33.18 26.83
N SER A 8 -26.88 33.56 25.90
CA SER A 8 -27.25 34.23 24.64
C SER A 8 -27.72 33.27 23.53
N PHE A 9 -27.54 31.96 23.71
CA PHE A 9 -27.96 30.97 22.71
C PHE A 9 -29.43 30.57 22.89
N ASN A 10 -30.13 30.45 21.77
CA ASN A 10 -31.48 29.90 21.75
C ASN A 10 -31.48 28.37 21.58
N GLU A 11 -32.63 27.73 21.81
CA GLU A 11 -32.77 26.27 21.75
C GLU A 11 -32.40 25.67 20.38
N GLU A 12 -32.69 26.37 19.29
CA GLU A 12 -32.35 25.94 17.94
C GLU A 12 -30.82 25.93 17.72
N GLN A 13 -30.14 26.99 18.15
CA GLN A 13 -28.68 27.11 18.12
C GLN A 13 -28.02 26.04 19.02
N LEU A 14 -28.57 25.80 20.21
CA LEU A 14 -28.09 24.75 21.12
C LEU A 14 -28.25 23.36 20.49
N THR A 15 -29.37 23.10 19.83
CA THR A 15 -29.64 21.84 19.13
C THR A 15 -28.68 21.60 17.97
N HIS A 16 -28.42 22.62 17.15
CA HIS A 16 -27.43 22.53 16.07
C HIS A 16 -26.01 22.33 16.61
N LEU A 17 -25.65 23.03 17.69
CA LEU A 17 -24.35 22.91 18.32
C LEU A 17 -24.16 21.50 18.93
N PHE A 18 -25.18 20.98 19.61
CA PHE A 18 -25.19 19.61 20.11
C PHE A 18 -25.10 18.59 18.96
N THR A 19 -25.79 18.81 17.85
CA THR A 19 -25.74 17.91 16.68
C THR A 19 -24.34 17.88 16.06
N ILE A 20 -23.68 19.03 15.92
CA ILE A 20 -22.32 19.12 15.37
C ILE A 20 -21.29 18.50 16.33
N LEU A 21 -21.44 18.69 17.64
CA LEU A 21 -20.55 18.11 18.64
C LEU A 21 -20.74 16.60 18.78
N SER A 22 -21.99 16.13 18.78
CA SER A 22 -22.35 14.71 18.88
C SER A 22 -22.03 13.94 17.60
N SER A 23 -22.09 14.58 16.42
CA SER A 23 -21.69 13.97 15.14
C SER A 23 -20.18 13.91 14.93
N ARG A 24 -19.38 14.65 15.71
CA ARG A 24 -17.95 14.39 15.84
C ARG A 24 -17.73 13.16 16.71
N SER A 25 -18.15 11.98 16.23
CA SER A 25 -17.48 10.75 16.66
C SER A 25 -16.02 10.95 16.30
N TRP A 26 -15.15 11.09 17.30
CA TRP A 26 -13.70 10.97 17.09
C TRP A 26 -13.50 9.77 16.18
N ALA A 27 -12.96 10.02 14.98
CA ALA A 27 -12.87 9.02 13.93
C ALA A 27 -12.35 7.73 14.58
N LYS A 28 -13.16 6.66 14.58
CA LYS A 28 -12.71 5.36 15.07
C LYS A 28 -11.54 4.96 14.18
N HIS A 29 -10.33 5.21 14.66
CA HIS A 29 -9.13 4.71 14.01
C HIS A 29 -9.10 3.20 14.26
N SER A 30 -8.82 2.42 13.22
CA SER A 30 -8.76 0.96 13.34
C SER A 30 -7.75 0.51 14.39
N ILE A 31 -6.71 1.33 14.61
CA ILE A 31 -5.70 1.16 15.64
C ILE A 31 -5.58 2.50 16.38
N ASP A 32 -5.91 2.48 17.67
CA ASP A 32 -5.69 3.60 18.58
C ASP A 32 -5.00 3.07 19.85
N LEU A 33 -3.67 3.09 19.85
CA LEU A 33 -2.85 2.67 20.99
C LEU A 33 -2.32 3.92 21.68
N ARG A 34 -2.86 4.17 22.87
CA ARG A 34 -2.45 5.30 23.72
C ARG A 34 -1.96 4.74 25.03
N GLY A 35 -0.78 5.16 25.43
CA GLY A 35 -0.20 4.70 26.67
C GLY A 35 0.76 5.70 27.26
N THR A 36 1.00 5.54 28.55
CA THR A 36 2.05 6.25 29.24
C THR A 36 2.99 5.22 29.80
N PHE A 37 4.30 5.39 29.60
CA PHE A 37 5.28 4.57 30.31
C PHE A 37 6.15 5.45 31.20
N LYS A 38 6.64 4.83 32.27
CA LYS A 38 7.56 5.44 33.23
C LYS A 38 8.88 4.71 33.11
N ILE A 39 9.96 5.47 33.04
CA ILE A 39 11.29 4.91 33.10
C ILE A 39 11.63 4.78 34.60
N PRO A 40 11.86 3.56 35.13
CA PRO A 40 12.36 3.43 36.49
C PRO A 40 13.72 4.15 36.52
N LEU A 41 13.86 5.17 37.40
CA LEU A 41 14.96 6.14 37.51
C LEU A 41 14.73 7.55 36.89
N TYR A 42 13.59 7.82 36.24
CA TYR A 42 13.29 9.16 35.71
C TYR A 42 11.90 9.65 36.18
N GLN A 43 11.83 10.86 36.77
CA GLN A 43 10.59 11.39 37.36
C GLN A 43 9.54 11.85 36.33
N ARG A 44 9.87 11.87 35.04
CA ARG A 44 8.95 12.29 33.98
C ARG A 44 8.21 11.10 33.38
N ARG A 45 6.92 11.31 33.09
CA ARG A 45 6.06 10.33 32.41
C ARG A 45 6.08 10.63 30.91
N PHE A 46 6.34 9.62 30.10
CA PHE A 46 6.32 9.76 28.64
C PHE A 46 5.01 9.19 28.11
N TYR A 47 4.31 9.98 27.31
CA TYR A 47 3.08 9.58 26.66
C TYR A 47 3.38 9.24 25.20
N TYR A 48 2.74 8.19 24.69
CA TYR A 48 2.79 7.83 23.29
C TYR A 48 1.38 7.67 22.73
N VAL A 49 1.25 8.02 21.45
CA VAL A 49 0.03 7.83 20.67
C VAL A 49 0.43 7.18 19.36
N PHE A 50 -0.09 5.99 19.13
CA PHE A 50 0.00 5.32 17.84
C PHE A 50 -1.40 5.20 17.27
N LEU A 51 -1.66 6.01 16.23
CA LEU A 51 -2.92 6.06 15.51
C LEU A 51 -2.67 5.54 14.10
N ALA A 52 -3.35 4.46 13.73
CA ALA A 52 -3.34 3.95 12.37
C ALA A 52 -4.75 3.58 11.94
N GLY A 53 -5.07 3.85 10.67
CA GLY A 53 -6.40 3.62 10.14
C GLY A 53 -6.48 4.01 8.68
N LYS A 54 -7.54 3.54 8.02
CA LYS A 54 -7.79 3.87 6.62
C LYS A 54 -8.02 5.37 6.48
N ASN A 55 -7.21 6.02 5.65
CA ASN A 55 -7.44 7.42 5.30
C ASN A 55 -8.64 7.50 4.35
N PHE A 56 -9.77 8.03 4.82
CA PHE A 56 -10.97 8.25 4.01
C PHE A 56 -10.95 9.58 3.25
N ARG A 57 -9.89 10.38 3.39
CA ARG A 57 -9.71 11.61 2.61
C ARG A 57 -9.48 11.22 1.14
N LYS A 58 -9.91 12.09 0.22
CA LYS A 58 -9.55 11.96 -1.18
C LYS A 58 -8.02 11.98 -1.28
N LEU A 59 -7.46 11.01 -2.02
CA LEU A 59 -6.02 10.90 -2.26
C LEU A 59 -5.49 12.24 -2.78
N SER A 60 -4.36 12.68 -2.23
CA SER A 60 -3.64 13.85 -2.77
C SER A 60 -3.25 13.58 -4.23
N ARG A 61 -3.13 14.64 -5.04
CA ARG A 61 -2.67 14.52 -6.43
C ARG A 61 -1.35 13.75 -6.54
N GLN A 62 -0.45 13.93 -5.57
CA GLN A 62 0.82 13.21 -5.50
C GLN A 62 0.63 11.71 -5.24
N GLU A 63 -0.25 11.35 -4.31
CA GLU A 63 -0.54 9.93 -4.00
C GLU A 63 -1.22 9.22 -5.17
N GLN A 64 -2.11 9.92 -5.89
CA GLN A 64 -2.73 9.40 -7.11
C GLN A 64 -1.68 9.13 -8.20
N ASN A 65 -0.76 10.08 -8.42
CA ASN A 65 0.32 9.93 -9.39
C ASN A 65 1.27 8.78 -9.00
N LEU A 66 1.64 8.66 -7.72
CA LEU A 66 2.47 7.55 -7.23
C LEU A 66 1.77 6.20 -7.42
N SER A 67 0.47 6.11 -7.14
CA SER A 67 -0.30 4.89 -7.38
C SER A 67 -0.32 4.51 -8.87
N LEU A 68 -0.45 5.50 -9.75
CA LEU A 68 -0.46 5.27 -11.20
C LEU A 68 0.91 4.81 -11.70
N ILE A 69 2.00 5.43 -11.23
CA ILE A 69 3.38 5.03 -11.54
C ILE A 69 3.64 3.60 -11.04
N SER A 70 3.28 3.29 -9.79
CA SER A 70 3.45 1.95 -9.22
C SER A 70 2.72 0.89 -10.04
N LYS A 71 1.49 1.16 -10.45
CA LYS A 71 0.71 0.26 -11.33
C LYS A 71 1.39 0.07 -12.69
N ALA A 72 1.87 1.15 -13.31
CA ALA A 72 2.57 1.09 -14.59
C ALA A 72 3.86 0.27 -14.52
N ILE A 73 4.63 0.42 -13.43
CA ILE A 73 5.84 -0.36 -13.19
C ILE A 73 5.49 -1.85 -13.04
N MET A 74 4.50 -2.16 -12.20
CA MET A 74 4.08 -3.55 -11.96
C MET A 74 3.62 -4.23 -13.26
N PHE A 75 2.84 -3.52 -14.08
CA PHE A 75 2.35 -4.05 -15.34
C PHE A 75 3.49 -4.25 -16.36
N THR A 76 4.42 -3.30 -16.45
CA THR A 76 5.59 -3.40 -17.32
C THR A 76 6.47 -4.59 -16.93
N MET A 77 6.75 -4.78 -15.64
CA MET A 77 7.51 -5.93 -15.15
C MET A 77 6.83 -7.25 -15.48
N LEU A 78 5.50 -7.33 -15.30
CA LEU A 78 4.72 -8.51 -15.66
C LEU A 78 4.82 -8.82 -17.16
N LEU A 79 4.69 -7.82 -18.03
CA LEU A 79 4.79 -8.02 -19.48
C LEU A 79 6.18 -8.49 -19.90
N ILE A 80 7.24 -7.90 -19.35
CA ILE A 80 8.63 -8.33 -19.61
C ILE A 80 8.81 -9.79 -19.17
N PHE A 81 8.34 -10.14 -17.98
CA PHE A 81 8.40 -11.50 -17.47
C PHE A 81 7.67 -12.49 -18.39
N CYS A 82 6.42 -12.19 -18.76
CA CYS A 82 5.65 -13.02 -19.69
C CYS A 82 6.35 -13.17 -21.05
N THR A 83 6.94 -12.09 -21.57
CA THR A 83 7.67 -12.10 -22.84
C THR A 83 8.91 -12.99 -22.76
N LEU A 84 9.71 -12.86 -21.69
CA LEU A 84 10.90 -13.67 -21.48
C LEU A 84 10.55 -15.17 -21.35
N VAL A 85 9.51 -15.49 -20.58
CA VAL A 85 9.02 -16.87 -20.45
C VAL A 85 8.52 -17.40 -21.79
N GLY A 86 7.75 -16.60 -22.53
CA GLY A 86 7.28 -16.97 -23.87
C GLY A 86 8.43 -17.26 -24.84
N LEU A 87 9.45 -16.40 -24.87
CA LEU A 87 10.65 -16.60 -25.68
C LEU A 87 11.42 -17.86 -25.25
N LEU A 88 11.52 -18.13 -23.95
CA LEU A 88 12.15 -19.33 -23.43
C LEU A 88 11.42 -20.60 -23.87
N VAL A 89 10.08 -20.61 -23.80
CA VAL A 89 9.27 -21.74 -24.26
C VAL A 89 9.44 -21.97 -25.75
N VAL A 90 9.34 -20.92 -26.57
CA VAL A 90 9.55 -21.02 -28.03
C VAL A 90 10.96 -21.51 -28.34
N TYR A 91 11.97 -21.05 -27.61
CA TYR A 91 13.34 -21.52 -27.74
C TYR A 91 13.48 -23.03 -27.42
N LEU A 92 12.84 -23.51 -26.36
CA LEU A 92 12.86 -24.94 -25.99
C LEU A 92 12.17 -25.80 -27.05
N ILE A 93 11.00 -25.37 -27.55
CA ILE A 93 10.28 -26.06 -28.64
C ILE A 93 11.16 -26.14 -29.89
N LYS A 94 11.73 -25.00 -30.31
CA LYS A 94 12.65 -24.92 -31.45
C LYS A 94 13.83 -25.89 -31.27
N SER A 95 14.39 -25.95 -30.06
CA SER A 95 15.54 -26.81 -29.76
C SER A 95 15.17 -28.29 -29.72
N ALA A 96 13.97 -28.64 -29.25
CA ALA A 96 13.45 -30.00 -29.29
C ALA A 96 13.20 -30.50 -30.72
N LEU A 97 12.77 -29.61 -31.62
CA LEU A 97 12.58 -29.90 -33.04
C LEU A 97 13.89 -29.99 -33.85
N GLY A 98 15.04 -29.71 -33.22
CA GLY A 98 16.35 -29.76 -33.89
C GLY A 98 16.57 -28.66 -34.95
N ILE A 99 15.73 -27.63 -34.98
CA ILE A 99 15.83 -26.54 -35.96
C ILE A 99 17.05 -25.67 -35.61
N ASN A 100 17.98 -25.48 -36.54
CA ASN A 100 19.14 -24.61 -36.37
C ASN A 100 19.00 -23.33 -37.19
N LEU A 101 18.64 -22.23 -36.53
CA LEU A 101 18.53 -20.88 -37.13
C LEU A 101 19.90 -20.23 -37.36
N ILE A 102 20.85 -20.47 -36.44
CA ILE A 102 22.22 -19.95 -36.52
C ILE A 102 23.17 -21.15 -36.49
N PRO A 103 23.93 -21.41 -37.56
CA PRO A 103 24.93 -22.46 -37.55
C PRO A 103 26.00 -22.15 -36.50
N ASN A 104 26.41 -23.16 -35.72
CA ASN A 104 27.46 -23.09 -34.69
C ASN A 104 27.18 -22.19 -33.47
N PHE A 105 25.94 -21.72 -33.26
CA PHE A 105 25.58 -20.97 -32.05
C PHE A 105 24.32 -21.51 -31.38
N SER A 106 24.41 -21.79 -30.08
CA SER A 106 23.27 -22.15 -29.26
C SER A 106 23.42 -21.58 -27.85
N PHE A 107 22.31 -21.15 -27.25
CA PHE A 107 22.30 -20.61 -25.88
C PHE A 107 22.58 -21.65 -24.78
N GLY A 108 22.70 -22.94 -25.09
CA GLY A 108 22.99 -24.00 -24.10
C GLY A 108 21.84 -24.37 -23.16
N ILE A 109 20.77 -23.57 -23.09
CA ILE A 109 19.60 -23.78 -22.20
C ILE A 109 18.92 -25.14 -22.44
N TRP A 110 18.87 -25.61 -23.69
CA TRP A 110 18.32 -26.93 -24.01
C TRP A 110 19.14 -28.09 -23.40
N GLY A 111 20.46 -27.96 -23.38
CA GLY A 111 21.35 -28.95 -22.75
C GLY A 111 21.11 -29.02 -21.24
N TRP A 112 21.05 -27.86 -20.58
CA TRP A 112 20.68 -27.77 -19.17
C TRP A 112 19.29 -28.37 -18.89
N PHE A 113 18.29 -28.03 -19.70
CA PHE A 113 16.93 -28.53 -19.54
C PHE A 113 16.87 -30.06 -19.65
N LYS A 114 17.54 -30.66 -20.64
CA LYS A 114 17.60 -32.13 -20.76
C LYS A 114 18.28 -32.77 -19.54
N GLY A 115 19.30 -32.13 -18.97
CA GLY A 115 19.98 -32.60 -17.76
C GLY A 115 19.14 -32.59 -16.49
N LEU A 116 17.96 -31.93 -16.48
CA LEU A 116 17.01 -32.01 -15.35
C LEU A 116 16.19 -33.31 -15.34
N TRP A 117 16.13 -34.01 -16.48
CA TRP A 117 15.31 -35.22 -16.67
C TRP A 117 16.14 -36.49 -16.84
N VAL A 118 17.46 -36.40 -16.68
CA VAL A 118 18.42 -37.52 -16.62
C VAL A 118 18.75 -37.78 -15.16
#